data_AF-A0A944LE93-F1
#
_entry.id   AF-A0A944LE93-F1
#
_cell.length_a   1.000
_cell.length_b   1.000
_cell.length_c   1.000
_cell.angle_alpha   90.00
_cell.angle_beta   90.00
_cell.angle_gamma   90.00
#
_symmetry.space_group_name_H-M   'P 1'
#
loop_
_entity.id
_entity.type
_entity.pdbx_description
1 polymer ?
#
loop_
_entity_poly.entity_id
_entity_poly.type
_entity_poly.pdbx_seq_one_letter_code
_entity_poly.pdbx_strand_id
1 'polypeptide(L)'
;MSPTDFVIFINGTYGAGKTSTLDHIGDLLSEARKPFSLMDVDWFHRSWPPSENDPTDTETEAANMAAVWRNYKKHGCTTTRG
;
A
#
# COMPACT_ATOMS: atom_id res chain seq x y z
N MET A 1 -12.82 7.67 -9.22
CA MET A 1 -13.11 6.29 -8.83
C MET A 1 -14.39 5.88 -9.50
N SER A 2 -14.37 4.77 -10.23
CA SER A 2 -15.58 4.10 -10.70
C SER A 2 -16.40 3.64 -9.48
N PRO A 3 -17.74 3.48 -9.60
CA PRO A 3 -18.57 2.88 -8.56
C PRO A 3 -18.13 1.48 -8.10
N THR A 4 -17.23 0.84 -8.84
CA THR A 4 -16.66 -0.48 -8.56
C THR A 4 -15.30 -0.44 -7.86
N ASP A 5 -14.70 0.74 -7.70
CA ASP A 5 -13.42 0.88 -7.03
C ASP A 5 -13.63 0.81 -5.51
N PHE A 6 -12.80 0.04 -4.82
CA PHE A 6 -12.83 -0.08 -3.37
C PHE A 6 -11.42 0.03 -2.79
N VAL A 7 -11.36 0.39 -1.52
CA VAL A 7 -10.13 0.40 -0.73
C VAL A 7 -10.37 -0.46 0.50
N ILE A 8 -9.44 -1.38 0.75
CA ILE A 8 -9.41 -2.17 1.99
C ILE A 8 -8.31 -1.59 2.87
N PHE A 9 -8.70 -1.10 4.05
CA PHE A 9 -7.75 -0.67 5.07
C PHE A 9 -7.69 -1.70 6.19
N ILE A 10 -6.50 -2.27 6.40
CA ILE A 10 -6.26 -3.30 7.41
C ILE A 10 -5.54 -2.64 8.58
N ASN A 11 -6.20 -2.56 9.74
CA ASN A 11 -5.64 -2.02 10.97
C ASN A 11 -5.69 -3.07 12.08
N GLY A 12 -4.76 -2.98 13.02
CA GLY A 12 -4.56 -3.92 14.11
C GLY A 12 -3.23 -3.65 14.80
N THR A 13 -3.06 -4.20 16.00
CA THR A 13 -1.84 -4.07 16.78
C THR A 13 -0.63 -4.70 16.07
N TYR A 14 0.58 -4.38 16.54
CA TYR A 14 1.80 -5.05 16.08
C TYR A 14 1.67 -6.57 16.27
N GLY A 15 2.07 -7.35 15.27
CA GLY A 15 1.96 -8.81 15.30
C GLY A 15 0.56 -9.39 15.01
N ALA A 16 -0.47 -8.56 14.78
CA ALA A 16 -1.83 -9.04 14.47
C ALA A 16 -2.01 -9.73 13.10
N GLY A 17 -0.93 -9.88 12.31
CA GLY A 17 -0.98 -10.55 11.00
C GLY A 17 -1.44 -9.68 9.83
N LYS A 18 -1.37 -8.34 9.95
CA LYS A 18 -1.78 -7.39 8.90
C LYS A 18 -1.05 -7.63 7.57
N THR A 19 0.28 -7.72 7.59
CA THR A 19 1.09 -7.97 6.39
C THR A 19 0.72 -9.31 5.75
N SER A 20 0.63 -10.39 6.53
CA SER A 20 0.23 -11.70 6.01
C SER A 20 -1.19 -11.71 5.42
N THR A 21 -2.10 -10.96 6.01
CA THR A 21 -3.47 -10.81 5.48
C THR A 21 -3.47 -9.98 4.19
N LEU A 22 -2.66 -8.93 4.11
CA LEU A 22 -2.48 -8.11 2.92
C LEU A 22 -1.93 -8.94 1.75
N ASP A 23 -0.91 -9.77 2.02
CA ASP A 23 -0.34 -10.68 1.03
C ASP A 23 -1.38 -11.68 0.52
N HIS A 24 -2.14 -12.30 1.44
CA HIS A 24 -3.18 -13.26 1.07
C HIS A 24 -4.32 -12.62 0.24
N ILE A 25 -4.71 -11.38 0.55
CA ILE A 25 -5.66 -10.62 -0.29
C ILE A 25 -5.08 -10.43 -1.70
N GLY A 26 -3.79 -10.17 -1.82
CA GLY A 26 -3.09 -10.09 -3.10
C GLY A 26 -3.20 -11.37 -3.92
N ASP A 27 -2.97 -12.52 -3.30
CA ASP A 27 -3.12 -13.83 -3.94
C ASP A 27 -4.54 -14.02 -4.48
N LEU A 28 -5.56 -13.77 -3.66
CA LEU A 28 -6.97 -13.92 -4.04
C LEU A 28 -7.38 -12.99 -5.20
N LEU A 29 -6.94 -11.73 -5.18
CA LEU A 29 -7.25 -10.78 -6.26
C LEU A 29 -6.52 -11.14 -7.55
N SER A 30 -5.29 -11.64 -7.45
CA SER A 30 -4.49 -12.14 -8.58
C SER A 30 -5.14 -13.37 -9.22
N GLU A 31 -5.54 -14.37 -8.42
CA GLU A 31 -6.28 -15.55 -8.87
C GLU A 31 -7.59 -15.17 -9.59
N ALA A 32 -8.31 -14.19 -9.05
CA ALA A 32 -9.53 -13.65 -9.66
C ALA A 32 -9.27 -12.74 -10.88
N ARG A 33 -8.00 -12.53 -11.26
CA ARG A 33 -7.54 -11.61 -12.32
C ARG A 33 -8.12 -10.21 -12.20
N LYS A 34 -8.29 -9.74 -10.95
CA LYS A 34 -8.72 -8.39 -10.64
C LYS A 34 -7.48 -7.51 -10.54
N PRO A 35 -7.40 -6.36 -11.23
CA PRO A 35 -6.30 -5.42 -11.02
C PRO A 35 -6.34 -4.84 -9.60
N PHE A 36 -5.20 -4.83 -8.91
CA PHE A 36 -5.07 -4.26 -7.57
C PHE A 36 -3.68 -3.68 -7.35
N SER A 37 -3.55 -2.90 -6.28
CA SER A 37 -2.27 -2.43 -5.76
C SER A 37 -2.26 -2.61 -4.25
N LEU A 38 -1.15 -3.12 -3.71
CA LEU A 38 -0.96 -3.30 -2.28
C LEU A 38 0.02 -2.26 -1.74
N MET A 39 -0.18 -1.89 -0.49
CA MET A 39 0.65 -0.95 0.24
C MET A 39 0.68 -1.39 1.70
N ASP A 40 1.85 -1.77 2.20
CA ASP A 40 2.07 -1.97 3.64
C ASP A 40 2.69 -0.68 4.20
N VAL A 41 1.98 -0.02 5.11
CA VAL A 41 2.38 1.28 5.67
C VAL A 41 3.69 1.17 6.43
N ASP A 42 3.90 0.04 7.13
CA ASP A 42 5.11 -0.19 7.93
C ASP A 42 6.37 -0.24 7.05
N TRP A 43 6.26 -0.41 5.73
CA TRP A 43 7.41 -0.35 4.81
C TRP A 43 7.93 1.08 4.60
N PHE A 44 7.09 2.09 4.80
CA PHE A 44 7.45 3.50 4.56
C PHE A 44 7.98 4.21 5.80
N HIS A 45 7.99 3.53 6.94
CA HIS A 45 8.35 4.01 8.27
C HIS A 45 9.67 3.39 8.78
N ARG A 46 10.63 3.13 7.88
CA ARG A 46 11.85 2.36 8.19
C ARG A 46 13.11 3.05 7.68
N SER A 47 13.23 4.35 7.94
CA SER A 47 14.45 5.08 7.68
C SER A 47 15.38 5.00 8.90
N TRP A 48 16.69 4.81 8.66
CA TRP A 48 17.70 4.87 9.72
C TRP A 48 19.01 5.44 9.19
N PRO A 49 19.63 6.42 9.89
CA PRO A 49 19.06 7.12 11.03
C PRO A 49 17.84 7.96 10.61
N PRO A 50 16.84 8.16 11.50
CA PRO A 50 15.76 9.09 11.25
C PRO A 50 16.32 10.49 11.01
N SER A 51 15.63 11.27 10.20
CA SER A 51 15.95 12.68 10.00
C SER A 51 15.85 13.43 11.33
N GLU A 52 16.77 14.36 11.59
CA GLU A 52 16.70 15.23 12.77
C GLU A 52 15.39 16.05 12.81
N ASN A 53 14.80 16.35 11.64
CA ASN A 53 13.55 17.09 11.51
C ASN A 53 12.30 16.19 11.49
N ASP A 54 12.47 14.87 11.38
CA ASP A 54 11.39 13.88 11.37
C ASP A 54 11.84 12.63 12.14
N PRO A 55 12.04 12.73 13.48
CA PRO A 55 12.64 11.67 14.28
C PRO A 55 11.74 10.44 14.42
N THR A 56 10.45 10.57 14.07
CA THR A 56 9.48 9.48 14.08
C THR A 56 9.15 8.99 12.67
N ASP A 57 9.86 9.41 11.61
CA ASP A 57 9.60 9.02 10.21
C ASP A 57 8.16 9.27 9.70
N THR A 58 7.37 10.11 10.38
CA THR A 58 5.94 10.29 10.06
C THR A 58 5.76 11.10 8.78
N GLU A 59 6.54 12.17 8.60
CA GLU A 59 6.47 12.98 7.38
C GLU A 59 7.02 12.20 6.18
N THR A 60 8.10 11.45 6.43
CA THR A 60 8.73 10.56 5.45
C THR A 60 7.78 9.45 5.01
N GLU A 61 7.08 8.81 5.95
CA GLU A 61 6.04 7.81 5.68
C GLU A 61 4.96 8.37 4.75
N ALA A 62 4.37 9.52 5.11
CA ALA A 62 3.31 10.14 4.34
C ALA A 62 3.77 10.54 2.92
N ALA A 63 4.98 11.09 2.81
CA ALA A 63 5.57 11.48 1.52
C ALA A 63 5.81 10.26 0.61
N ASN A 64 6.34 9.17 1.18
CA ASN A 64 6.58 7.92 0.47
C ASN A 64 5.27 7.27 0.01
N MET A 65 4.27 7.16 0.90
CA MET A 65 2.94 6.65 0.55
C MET A 65 2.31 7.46 -0.60
N ALA A 66 2.39 8.79 -0.53
CA ALA A 66 1.88 9.66 -1.58
C ALA A 66 2.61 9.44 -2.92
N ALA A 67 3.93 9.24 -2.89
CA ALA A 67 4.72 8.95 -4.08
C ALA A 67 4.35 7.61 -4.73
N VAL A 68 4.27 6.55 -3.92
CA VAL A 68 3.88 5.22 -4.40
C VAL A 68 2.45 5.21 -4.93
N TRP A 69 1.51 5.88 -4.23
CA TRP A 69 0.14 6.01 -4.71
C TRP A 69 0.04 6.70 -6.06
N ARG A 70 0.82 7.77 -6.29
CA ARG A 70 0.89 8.42 -7.61
C ARG A 70 1.37 7.45 -8.69
N ASN A 71 2.37 6.61 -8.38
CA ASN A 71 2.89 5.62 -9.32
C ASN A 71 1.83 4.56 -9.66
N TYR A 72 1.12 4.03 -8.66
CA TYR A 72 0.02 3.08 -8.88
C TYR A 72 -1.13 3.68 -9.70
N LYS A 73 -1.51 4.94 -9.47
CA LYS A 73 -2.52 5.59 -10.29
C LYS A 73 -2.06 5.85 -11.74
N LYS A 74 -0.77 6.12 -11.94
CA LYS A 74 -0.22 6.47 -13.26
C LYS A 74 0.06 5.24 -14.12
N HIS A 75 0.52 4.16 -13.50
CA HIS A 75 1.05 2.98 -14.20
C HIS A 75 0.35 1.67 -13.84
N GLY A 76 -0.40 1.62 -12.74
CA GLY A 76 -1.02 0.41 -12.22
C GLY A 76 -2.47 0.21 -12.65
N CYS A 77 -3.05 -0.89 -12.14
CA CYS A 77 -4.48 -1.26 -12.12
C CYS A 77 -5.33 -1.02 -13.37
N THR A 78 -4.78 -1.07 -14.58
CA THR A 78 -5.58 -1.01 -15.80
C THR A 78 -5.65 -2.39 -16.42
N THR A 79 -6.87 -2.93 -16.55
CA THR A 79 -7.12 -4.05 -17.45
C THR A 79 -6.94 -3.54 -18.87
N THR A 80 -5.72 -3.61 -19.41
CA THR A 80 -5.55 -3.43 -20.85
C THR A 80 -6.27 -4.61 -21.51
N ARG A 81 -7.49 -4.39 -22.00
CA ARG A 81 -8.11 -5.27 -22.99
C ARG A 81 -7.24 -5.16 -24.24
N GLY A 82 -6.39 -6.17 -24.46
CA GLY A 82 -6.00 -6.58 -25.80
C GLY A 82 -7.16 -7.27 -26.48
#